data_AF-A0A2N0P7T4-F1
#
_entry.id   AF-A0A2N0P7T4-F1
#
_cell.length_a   1.000
_cell.length_b   1.000
_cell.length_c   1.000
_cell.angle_alpha   90.00
_cell.angle_beta   90.00
_cell.angle_gamma   90.00
#
_symmetry.space_group_name_H-M   'P 1'
#
loop_
_entity.id
_entity.type
_entity.pdbx_description
1 polymer ?
#
loop_
_entity_poly.entity_id
_entity_poly.type
_entity_poly.pdbx_seq_one_letter_code
_entity_poly.pdbx_strand_id
1 'polypeptide(L)'
;IIKDLKGVVIDLLRVFYQRNQVLPRKFLFYRDGVGETQFQHVKTYEVKALKEVFASVYRNSGPTLTFIILQKRHHTRFMPTEPRDGDKLGNCSLIFVRMRNLLF
;
A
#
# COMPACT_ATOMS: atom_id res chain seq x y z
N ILE A 1 2.22 -4.03 13.81
CA ILE A 1 2.12 -5.21 12.93
C ILE A 1 0.73 -5.80 13.08
N ILE A 2 0.03 -6.04 11.97
CA ILE A 2 -1.31 -6.65 12.00
C ILE A 2 -1.15 -8.14 12.36
N LYS A 3 -1.62 -8.54 13.55
CA LYS A 3 -1.44 -9.90 14.07
C LYS A 3 -2.20 -10.95 13.26
N ASP A 4 -3.43 -10.66 12.86
CA ASP A 4 -4.29 -11.57 12.09
C ASP A 4 -4.53 -11.07 10.66
N LEU A 5 -3.45 -10.76 9.94
CA LEU A 5 -3.58 -10.37 8.54
C LEU A 5 -4.05 -11.52 7.66
N LYS A 6 -3.66 -12.76 8.00
CA LYS A 6 -3.97 -13.94 7.20
C LYS A 6 -5.46 -14.27 7.21
N GLY A 7 -6.09 -14.30 8.39
CA GLY A 7 -7.51 -14.60 8.52
C GLY A 7 -8.36 -13.60 7.72
N VAL A 8 -8.12 -12.31 7.94
CA VAL A 8 -8.82 -11.23 7.23
C VAL A 8 -8.71 -11.37 5.71
N VAL A 9 -7.51 -11.65 5.18
CA VAL A 9 -7.32 -11.78 3.73
C VAL A 9 -8.03 -13.02 3.19
N ILE A 10 -8.00 -14.15 3.90
CA ILE A 10 -8.72 -15.37 3.51
C ILE A 10 -10.23 -15.11 3.45
N ASP A 11 -10.78 -14.40 4.44
CA ASP A 11 -12.21 -14.07 4.46
C ASP A 11 -12.60 -13.14 3.30
N LEU A 12 -11.77 -12.14 3.01
CA LEU A 12 -11.97 -11.26 1.84
C LEU A 12 -11.91 -12.04 0.52
N LEU A 13 -10.98 -12.98 0.39
CA LEU A 13 -10.89 -13.85 -0.79
C LEU A 13 -12.12 -14.73 -0.93
N ARG A 14 -12.63 -15.26 0.18
CA ARG A 14 -13.86 -16.07 0.18
C ARG A 14 -15.06 -15.24 -0.28
N VAL A 15 -15.24 -14.04 0.26
CA VAL A 15 -16.32 -13.13 -0.15
C VAL A 15 -16.19 -12.74 -1.63
N PHE A 16 -14.97 -12.46 -2.09
CA PHE A 16 -14.73 -12.13 -3.50
C PHE A 16 -15.08 -13.31 -4.41
N TYR A 17 -14.65 -14.52 -4.06
CA TYR A 17 -14.91 -15.72 -4.84
C TYR A 17 -16.41 -16.05 -4.88
N GLN A 18 -17.12 -15.93 -3.76
CA GLN A 18 -18.57 -16.12 -3.72
C GLN A 18 -19.31 -15.22 -4.71
N ARG A 19 -18.86 -13.97 -4.86
CA ARG A 19 -19.49 -12.99 -5.75
C ARG A 19 -19.08 -13.12 -7.21
N ASN A 20 -17.81 -13.40 -7.48
CA ASN A 20 -17.26 -13.33 -8.84
C ASN A 20 -16.97 -14.71 -9.46
N GLN A 21 -17.04 -15.79 -8.67
CA GLN A 21 -16.68 -17.16 -9.05
C GLN A 21 -15.25 -17.32 -9.59
N VAL A 22 -14.41 -16.31 -9.38
CA VAL A 22 -13.01 -16.26 -9.77
C VAL A 22 -12.20 -15.62 -8.66
N LEU A 23 -10.95 -16.07 -8.51
CA LEU A 23 -10.00 -15.47 -7.59
C LEU A 23 -9.28 -14.29 -8.25
N PRO A 24 -9.06 -13.17 -7.54
CA PRO A 24 -8.41 -12.01 -8.12
C PRO A 24 -6.93 -12.29 -8.44
N ARG A 25 -6.45 -11.77 -9.58
CA ARG A 25 -5.06 -11.96 -10.03
C ARG A 25 -4.13 -10.80 -9.67
N LYS A 26 -4.68 -9.67 -9.23
CA LYS A 26 -3.92 -8.45 -8.88
C LYS A 26 -4.40 -7.93 -7.52
N PHE A 27 -3.45 -7.65 -6.63
CA PHE A 27 -3.70 -7.11 -5.29
C PHE A 27 -2.97 -5.79 -5.14
N LEU A 28 -3.73 -4.77 -4.76
CA LEU A 28 -3.19 -3.47 -4.40
C LEU A 28 -3.46 -3.25 -2.91
N PHE A 29 -2.41 -3.32 -2.11
CA PHE A 29 -2.52 -3.24 -0.66
C PHE A 29 -2.00 -1.89 -0.18
N TYR A 30 -2.89 -1.06 0.35
CA TYR A 30 -2.55 0.22 0.95
C TYR A 30 -2.40 0.09 2.47
N ARG A 31 -1.18 0.32 2.98
CA ARG A 31 -0.85 0.21 4.40
C ARG A 31 -0.56 1.59 4.98
N ASP A 32 -1.47 2.12 5.80
CA ASP A 32 -1.33 3.44 6.46
C ASP A 32 -0.82 3.34 7.91
N GLY A 33 -0.14 4.35 8.42
CA GLY A 33 0.26 4.41 9.83
C GLY A 33 1.39 3.46 10.20
N VAL A 34 2.41 3.38 9.33
CA VAL A 34 3.67 2.69 9.62
C VAL A 34 4.76 3.74 9.80
N GLY A 35 5.47 3.70 10.93
CA GLY A 35 6.66 4.54 11.11
C GLY A 35 7.82 4.08 10.23
N GLU A 36 8.72 4.99 9.86
CA GLU A 36 9.86 4.68 8.98
C GLU A 36 10.73 3.52 9.51
N THR A 37 11.00 3.51 10.81
CA THR A 37 11.77 2.45 11.48
C THR A 37 11.09 1.07 11.45
N GLN A 38 9.78 1.03 11.18
CA GLN A 38 8.99 -0.20 11.14
C GLN A 38 8.82 -0.75 9.72
N PHE A 39 9.29 -0.05 8.68
CA PHE A 39 9.10 -0.47 7.28
C PHE A 39 9.62 -1.88 7.03
N GLN A 40 10.80 -2.18 7.56
CA GLN A 40 11.40 -3.48 7.34
C GLN A 40 10.71 -4.60 8.11
N HIS A 41 10.15 -4.27 9.27
CA HIS A 41 9.34 -5.18 10.06
C HIS A 41 8.01 -5.46 9.36
N VAL A 42 7.33 -4.44 8.84
CA VAL A 42 6.09 -4.61 8.05
C VAL A 42 6.35 -5.45 6.81
N LYS A 43 7.42 -5.15 6.05
CA LYS A 43 7.80 -5.94 4.89
C LYS A 43 8.04 -7.40 5.24
N THR A 44 8.77 -7.66 6.32
CA THR A 44 9.12 -9.03 6.72
C THR A 44 7.92 -9.83 7.19
N TYR A 45 7.01 -9.23 7.96
CA TYR A 45 5.90 -9.97 8.58
C TYR A 45 4.62 -9.93 7.75
N GLU A 46 4.19 -8.75 7.30
CA GLU A 46 2.89 -8.59 6.62
C GLU A 46 2.95 -9.07 5.17
N VAL A 47 4.01 -8.74 4.41
CA VAL A 47 4.16 -9.24 3.03
C VAL A 47 4.39 -10.74 3.00
N LYS A 48 5.15 -11.29 3.96
CA LYS A 48 5.33 -12.74 4.10
C LYS A 48 4.00 -13.43 4.40
N ALA A 49 3.22 -12.90 5.34
CA ALA A 49 1.89 -13.44 5.65
C ALA A 49 0.97 -13.46 4.41
N LEU A 50 0.96 -12.40 3.60
CA LEU A 50 0.20 -12.35 2.36
C LEU A 50 0.67 -13.40 1.34
N LYS A 51 1.99 -13.54 1.15
CA LYS A 51 2.56 -14.55 0.25
C LYS A 51 2.20 -15.98 0.67
N GLU A 52 2.21 -16.26 1.98
CA GLU A 52 1.82 -17.57 2.51
C GLU A 52 0.35 -17.88 2.26
N VAL A 53 -0.54 -16.90 2.43
CA VAL A 53 -1.96 -17.04 2.06
C VAL A 53 -2.12 -17.28 0.56
N PHE A 54 -1.36 -16.56 -0.27
CA PHE A 54 -1.44 -16.76 -1.71
C PHE A 54 -0.90 -18.14 -2.14
N ALA A 55 0.16 -18.62 -1.50
CA ALA A 55 0.67 -19.97 -1.75
C ALA A 55 -0.37 -21.05 -1.38
N SER A 56 -1.07 -20.88 -0.25
CA SER A 56 -2.08 -21.86 0.18
C SER A 56 -3.33 -21.85 -0.70
N VAL A 57 -3.74 -20.67 -1.20
CA VAL A 57 -4.97 -20.53 -2.00
C VAL A 57 -4.74 -20.79 -3.50
N TYR A 58 -3.63 -20.32 -4.08
CA TYR A 58 -3.42 -20.29 -5.53
C TYR A 58 -2.56 -21.45 -6.09
N ARG A 59 -2.08 -22.35 -5.24
CA ARG A 59 -1.26 -23.56 -5.51
C ARG A 59 -0.02 -23.35 -6.41
N ASN A 60 -0.19 -23.00 -7.69
CA ASN A 60 0.88 -22.86 -8.68
C ASN A 60 0.93 -21.49 -9.39
N SER A 61 -0.11 -20.65 -9.29
CA SER A 61 -0.14 -19.34 -9.97
C SER A 61 -0.60 -18.22 -9.04
N GLY A 62 0.30 -17.81 -8.15
CA GLY A 62 0.07 -16.70 -7.22
C GLY A 62 -0.27 -15.40 -7.95
N PRO A 63 -1.09 -14.53 -7.35
CA PRO A 63 -1.43 -13.24 -7.93
C PRO A 63 -0.27 -12.25 -7.81
N THR A 64 -0.30 -11.18 -8.59
CA THR A 64 0.64 -10.06 -8.44
C THR A 64 0.23 -9.20 -7.24
N LEU A 65 1.17 -8.95 -6.32
CA LEU A 65 0.98 -8.09 -5.15
C LEU A 65 1.77 -6.79 -5.30
N THR A 66 1.07 -5.67 -5.22
CA THR A 66 1.64 -4.34 -5.07
C THR A 66 1.32 -3.85 -3.65
N PHE A 67 2.36 -3.69 -2.82
CA PHE A 67 2.23 -3.25 -1.44
C PHE A 67 2.71 -1.80 -1.32
N ILE A 68 1.80 -0.89 -1.00
CA ILE A 68 2.04 0.55 -0.91
C ILE A 68 1.95 0.96 0.55
N ILE A 69 3.07 1.43 1.11
CA ILE A 69 3.08 2.04 2.44
C ILE A 69 2.76 3.52 2.28
N LEU A 70 1.71 3.96 2.97
CA LEU A 70 1.31 5.36 3.02
C LEU A 70 1.93 6.00 4.27
N GLN A 71 2.71 7.05 4.05
CA GLN A 71 3.33 7.84 5.12
C GLN A 71 2.77 9.26 5.08
N LYS A 72 1.87 9.59 6.00
CA LYS A 72 1.20 10.90 6.05
C LYS A 72 1.85 11.89 7.02
N ARG A 73 2.54 11.40 8.05
CA ARG A 73 3.12 12.21 9.13
C ARG A 73 4.65 12.23 9.03
N HIS A 74 5.15 12.67 7.88
CA HIS A 74 6.58 12.87 7.66
C HIS A 74 6.94 14.36 7.72
N HIS A 75 8.21 14.67 7.95
CA HIS A 75 8.70 16.05 7.97
C HIS A 75 8.92 16.67 6.57
N THR A 76 8.74 15.89 5.50
CA THR A 76 8.84 16.38 4.12
C THR A 76 7.71 17.37 3.82
N ARG A 77 8.07 18.56 3.34
CA ARG A 77 7.13 19.58 2.84
C ARG A 77 7.42 19.87 1.38
N PHE A 78 6.36 20.06 0.60
CA PHE A 78 6.44 20.49 -0.79
C PHE A 78 5.92 21.92 -0.90
N MET A 79 6.58 22.71 -1.74
CA MET A 79 6.20 24.08 -2.06
C MET A 79 6.11 24.21 -3.59
N PRO A 80 5.14 24.99 -4.11
CA PRO A 80 5.07 25.30 -5.54
C PRO A 80 6.36 25.97 -6.00
N THR A 81 6.91 25.54 -7.14
CA THR A 81 8.06 26.23 -7.76
C THR A 81 7.62 27.48 -8.51
N GLU A 82 6.39 27.47 -9.02
CA GLU A 82 5.78 28.60 -9.71
C GLU A 82 4.43 28.99 -9.07
N PRO A 83 4.04 30.28 -9.10
CA PRO A 83 2.79 30.74 -8.51
C PRO A 83 1.53 30.06 -9.07
N ARG A 84 1.58 29.57 -10.32
CA ARG A 84 0.47 28.86 -10.97
C ARG A 84 0.23 27.44 -10.45
N ASP A 85 1.25 26.86 -9.79
CA ASP A 85 1.18 25.51 -9.23
C ASP A 85 0.77 25.52 -7.74
N GLY A 86 0.46 26.72 -7.22
CA GLY A 86 0.07 26.98 -5.85
C GLY A 86 -1.40 27.34 -5.70
N ASP A 87 -1.99 26.98 -4.56
CA ASP A 87 -3.26 27.53 -4.11
C ASP A 87 -3.08 28.95 -3.53
N LYS A 88 -4.19 29.61 -3.17
CA LYS A 88 -4.18 30.96 -2.57
C LYS A 88 -3.49 31.00 -1.19
N LEU A 89 -3.18 29.85 -0.60
CA LEU A 89 -2.55 29.70 0.71
C LEU A 89 -1.07 29.31 0.60
N GLY A 90 -0.53 29.18 -0.62
CA GLY A 90 0.87 28.83 -0.88
C GLY A 90 1.18 27.32 -0.87
N ASN A 91 0.17 26.45 -0.86
CA ASN A 91 0.35 25.00 -0.95
C ASN A 91 0.36 24.52 -2.41
N CYS A 92 0.97 23.37 -2.67
CA CYS A 92 0.83 22.70 -3.97
C CYS A 92 -0.64 22.39 -4.30
N SER A 93 -0.98 22.49 -5.59
CA SER A 93 -2.28 22.09 -6.11
C SER A 93 -2.67 20.64 -5.77
N LEU A 94 -3.98 20.39 -5.71
CA LEU A 94 -4.54 19.04 -5.60
C LEU A 94 -3.99 18.13 -6.72
N ILE A 95 -3.75 16.85 -6.40
CA ILE A 95 -3.20 15.85 -7.33
C ILE A 95 -1.70 16.08 -7.66
N PHE A 96 -0.99 16.95 -6.92
CA PHE A 96 0.46 17.06 -7.05
C PHE A 96 1.16 15.71 -6.77
N VAL A 97 1.94 15.23 -7.74
CA VAL A 97 2.73 13.99 -7.64
C VAL A 97 4.20 14.29 -7.92
N ARG A 98 5.08 13.90 -7.01
CA ARG A 98 6.54 14.01 -7.17
C ARG A 98 7.18 12.64 -7.03
N MET A 99 7.89 12.18 -8.08
CA MET A 99 8.55 10.86 -8.10
C MET A 99 10.08 10.88 -8.06
N ARG A 100 10.75 12.05 -8.17
CA ARG A 100 12.22 12.17 -8.16
C ARG A 100 12.72 13.33 -7.29
N ASN A 101 13.96 13.22 -6.82
CA ASN A 101 14.70 14.20 -6.00
C ASN A 101 14.05 14.52 -4.64
N LEU A 102 14.12 13.56 -3.73
CA LEU A 102 14.01 13.80 -2.29
C LEU A 102 15.42 13.59 -1.73
N LEU A 103 16.24 14.65 -1.71
CA LEU A 103 17.42 14.66 -0.85
C LEU A 103 16.89 14.86 0.57
N PHE A 104 17.19 13.91 1.44
CA PHE A 104 16.97 14.04 2.88
C PHE A 104 17.91 15.11 3.46
#